data_AF-A0A839HEQ4-F1
#
_entry.id   AF-A0A839HEQ4-F1
#
_cell.length_a   1.000
_cell.length_b   1.000
_cell.length_c   1.000
_cell.angle_alpha   90.00
_cell.angle_beta   90.00
_cell.angle_gamma   90.00
#
_symmetry.space_group_name_H-M   'P 1'
#
loop_
_entity.id
_entity.type
_entity.pdbx_description
1 polymer ?
#
loop_
_entity_poly.entity_id
_entity_poly.type
_entity_poly.pdbx_seq_one_letter_code
_entity_poly.pdbx_strand_id
1 'polypeptide(L)'
;MIFITKYALSTGIVKLEDHEYSVDDKGILTVINNGIARFYLKRDYALTEEDAIQQVNEMKRKRIDSLLRQIAKLENKPIKMK
;
A
#
# COMPACT_ATOMS: atom_id res chain seq x y z
N MET A 1 -3.70 -17.35 -3.57
CA MET A 1 -2.84 -16.28 -4.11
C MET A 1 -3.27 -14.99 -3.46
N ILE A 2 -2.33 -14.19 -2.98
CA ILE A 2 -2.63 -12.92 -2.29
C ILE A 2 -1.73 -11.83 -2.85
N PHE A 3 -2.27 -10.63 -2.98
CA PHE A 3 -1.57 -9.47 -3.48
C PHE A 3 -1.37 -8.49 -2.34
N ILE A 4 -0.13 -8.08 -2.06
CA ILE A 4 0.19 -7.08 -1.04
C ILE A 4 0.46 -5.74 -1.72
N THR A 5 -0.32 -4.72 -1.36
CA THR A 5 -0.22 -3.38 -1.95
C THR A 5 0.73 -2.51 -1.13
N LYS A 6 2.04 -2.78 -1.23
CA LYS A 6 3.08 -2.07 -0.46
C LYS A 6 3.66 -0.89 -1.24
N TYR A 7 3.63 0.30 -0.64
CA TYR A 7 4.17 1.56 -1.17
C TYR A 7 3.56 2.00 -2.52
N ALA A 8 2.69 3.01 -2.45
CA ALA A 8 1.93 3.54 -3.59
C ALA A 8 2.75 3.88 -4.85
N LEU A 9 4.02 4.30 -4.68
CA LEU A 9 4.84 4.86 -5.76
C LEU A 9 6.12 4.07 -6.08
N SER A 10 6.53 3.11 -5.26
CA SER A 10 7.80 2.40 -5.47
C SER A 10 7.60 0.96 -5.91
N THR A 11 6.83 0.18 -5.13
CA THR A 11 6.79 -1.28 -5.29
C THR A 11 5.42 -1.76 -5.75
N GLY A 12 4.35 -0.98 -5.51
CA GLY A 12 3.02 -1.26 -6.05
C GLY A 12 2.40 -2.53 -5.47
N ILE A 13 2.23 -3.55 -6.32
CA ILE A 13 1.61 -4.83 -5.98
C ILE A 13 2.69 -5.90 -5.91
N VAL A 14 2.75 -6.62 -4.78
CA VAL A 14 3.58 -7.81 -4.62
C VAL A 14 2.66 -9.03 -4.64
N LYS A 15 2.86 -9.90 -5.63
CA LYS A 15 2.16 -11.18 -5.72
C LYS A 15 2.85 -12.20 -4.83
N LEU A 16 2.09 -12.87 -3.97
CA LEU A 16 2.56 -13.98 -3.15
C LEU A 16 1.91 -15.28 -3.65
N GLU A 17 2.74 -16.12 -4.26
CA GLU A 17 2.44 -17.48 -4.69
C GLU A 17 3.04 -18.45 -3.66
N ASP A 18 2.29 -19.52 -3.33
CA ASP A 18 2.75 -20.64 -2.49
C ASP A 18 3.10 -20.34 -1.02
N HIS A 19 2.57 -19.26 -0.43
CA HIS A 19 2.64 -19.03 1.03
C HIS A 19 1.44 -19.62 1.75
N GLU A 20 1.67 -20.19 2.94
CA GLU A 20 0.60 -20.41 3.91
C GLU A 20 0.07 -19.05 4.36
N TYR A 21 -1.20 -18.79 4.07
CA TYR A 21 -1.88 -17.59 4.54
C TYR A 21 -3.26 -17.92 5.09
N SER A 22 -3.68 -17.12 6.06
CA SER A 22 -5.04 -17.14 6.61
C SER A 22 -5.55 -15.71 6.73
N VAL A 23 -6.86 -15.56 6.62
CA VAL A 23 -7.55 -14.29 6.86
C VAL A 23 -8.54 -14.53 7.99
N ASP A 24 -8.46 -13.74 9.05
CA ASP A 24 -9.41 -13.83 10.16
C ASP A 24 -10.73 -13.09 9.87
N ASP A 25 -11.68 -13.21 10.80
CA ASP A 25 -12.99 -12.55 10.75
C ASP A 25 -12.91 -11.00 10.80
N LYS A 26 -11.78 -10.46 11.25
CA LYS A 26 -11.50 -9.02 11.28
C LYS A 26 -10.82 -8.52 10.00
N GLY A 27 -10.54 -9.41 9.05
CA GLY A 27 -9.85 -9.07 7.80
C GLY A 27 -8.36 -8.80 8.00
N ILE A 28 -7.74 -9.40 9.02
CA ILE A 28 -6.30 -9.45 9.20
C ILE A 28 -5.78 -10.65 8.42
N LEU A 29 -4.88 -10.38 7.48
CA LEU A 29 -4.14 -11.41 6.76
C LEU A 29 -2.89 -11.76 7.54
N THR A 30 -2.72 -13.05 7.83
CA THR A 30 -1.46 -13.62 8.31
C THR A 30 -0.79 -14.38 7.18
N VAL A 31 0.47 -14.04 6.86
CA VAL A 31 1.30 -14.75 5.89
C VAL A 31 2.50 -15.36 6.63
N ILE A 32 2.68 -16.67 6.52
CA ILE A 32 3.86 -17.37 7.05
C ILE A 32 4.88 -17.49 5.92
N ASN A 33 6.06 -16.92 6.13
CA ASN A 33 7.17 -17.00 5.20
C ASN A 33 8.44 -17.37 5.97
N ASN A 34 9.03 -18.53 5.64
CA ASN A 34 10.20 -19.08 6.31
C ASN A 34 10.04 -19.16 7.85
N GLY A 35 8.86 -19.58 8.32
CA GLY A 35 8.53 -19.67 9.74
C GLY A 35 8.27 -18.33 10.45
N ILE A 36 8.34 -17.21 9.73
CA ILE A 36 8.04 -15.87 10.26
C ILE A 36 6.63 -15.46 9.81
N ALA A 37 5.75 -15.22 10.78
CA ALA A 37 4.43 -14.66 10.54
C ALA A 37 4.50 -13.15 10.31
N ARG A 38 3.89 -12.69 9.22
CA ARG A 38 3.67 -11.26 8.92
C ARG A 38 2.18 -10.97 8.88
N PHE A 39 1.78 -9.86 9.46
CA PHE A 39 0.39 -9.43 9.57
C PHE A 39 0.13 -8.23 8.67
N TYR A 40 -0.97 -8.27 7.92
CA TYR A 40 -1.39 -7.19 7.03
C TYR A 40 -2.85 -6.85 7.30
N LEU A 41 -3.18 -5.55 7.28
CA LEU A 41 -4.56 -5.10 7.37
C LEU A 41 -5.22 -5.20 5.99
N LYS A 42 -6.56 -5.27 5.94
CA LYS A 42 -7.34 -5.33 4.69
C LYS A 42 -6.96 -4.29 3.62
N ARG A 43 -6.49 -3.10 4.03
CA ARG A 43 -6.04 -2.03 3.11
C ARG A 43 -4.68 -2.27 2.46
N ASP A 44 -3.94 -3.25 2.96
CA ASP A 44 -2.57 -3.57 2.58
C ASP A 44 -2.52 -4.83 1.69
N TYR A 45 -3.66 -5.49 1.45
CA TYR A 45 -3.74 -6.68 0.61
C TYR A 45 -5.04 -6.79 -0.20
N ALA A 46 -5.03 -7.66 -1.21
CA ALA A 46 -6.18 -8.06 -2.00
C ALA A 46 -6.14 -9.57 -2.31
N LEU A 47 -7.32 -10.16 -2.45
CA LEU A 47 -7.48 -11.58 -2.84
C LEU A 47 -7.57 -11.77 -4.36
N THR A 48 -7.87 -10.70 -5.09
CA THR A 48 -7.93 -10.68 -6.56
C THR A 48 -6.91 -9.68 -7.10
N GLU A 49 -6.51 -9.88 -8.36
CA GLU A 49 -5.56 -8.99 -9.03
C GLU A 49 -6.21 -7.64 -9.34
N GLU A 50 -7.48 -7.69 -9.77
CA GLU A 50 -8.28 -6.51 -10.09
C GLU A 50 -8.42 -5.58 -8.87
N ASP A 51 -8.74 -6.14 -7.70
CA ASP A 51 -8.82 -5.37 -6.45
C ASP A 51 -7.47 -4.77 -6.07
N ALA A 52 -6.37 -5.51 -6.27
CA ALA A 52 -5.03 -5.02 -5.99
C ALA A 52 -4.68 -3.82 -6.90
N ILE A 53 -5.01 -3.90 -8.18
CA ILE A 53 -4.82 -2.84 -9.17
C ILE A 53 -5.63 -1.61 -8.79
N GLN A 54 -6.91 -1.80 -8.44
CA GLN A 54 -7.77 -0.70 -8.01
C GLN A 54 -7.19 0.00 -6.77
N GLN A 55 -6.84 -0.76 -5.74
CA GLN A 55 -6.29 -0.21 -4.49
C GLN A 55 -5.00 0.59 -4.74
N VAL A 56 -4.06 0.05 -5.54
CA VAL A 56 -2.82 0.78 -5.85
C VAL A 56 -3.09 2.06 -6.62
N ASN A 57 -4.03 2.05 -7.56
CA ASN A 57 -4.41 3.26 -8.30
C ASN A 57 -5.03 4.33 -7.39
N GLU A 58 -5.86 3.94 -6.42
CA GLU A 58 -6.40 4.86 -5.41
C GLU A 58 -5.29 5.43 -4.51
N MET A 59 -4.34 4.59 -4.07
CA MET A 59 -3.19 5.03 -3.26
C MET A 59 -2.33 6.03 -4.04
N LYS A 60 -2.08 5.78 -5.33
CA LYS A 60 -1.34 6.69 -6.22
C LYS A 60 -2.01 8.06 -6.30
N ARG A 61 -3.33 8.10 -6.55
CA ARG A 61 -4.10 9.35 -6.61
C ARG A 61 -4.00 10.13 -5.30
N LYS A 62 -4.29 9.48 -4.17
CA LYS A 62 -4.20 10.11 -2.84
C LYS A 62 -2.79 10.66 -2.55
N ARG A 63 -1.75 9.94 -2.99
CA ARG A 63 -0.37 10.39 -2.81
C ARG A 63 -0.05 11.59 -3.69
N ILE A 64 -0.49 11.60 -4.96
CA ILE A 64 -0.36 12.75 -5.86
C ILE A 64 -1.04 13.98 -5.25
N ASP A 65 -2.29 13.84 -4.78
CA ASP A 65 -3.02 14.94 -4.15
C ASP A 65 -2.31 15.50 -2.91
N SER A 66 -1.73 14.61 -2.10
CA SER A 66 -0.94 15.01 -0.94
C SER A 66 0.33 15.76 -1.35
N LEU A 67 1.01 15.32 -2.41
CA LEU A 67 2.24 15.97 -2.90
C LEU A 67 1.93 17.33 -3.51
N LEU A 68 0.86 17.44 -4.31
CA LEU A 68 0.40 18.72 -4.85
C LEU A 68 0.07 19.72 -3.73
N ARG A 69 -0.61 19.27 -2.67
CA ARG A 69 -0.86 20.09 -1.47
C ARG A 69 0.43 20.54 -0.77
N GLN A 70 1.46 19.69 -0.76
CA GLN A 70 2.77 20.06 -0.18
C GLN A 70 3.50 21.07 -1.05
N ILE A 71 3.49 20.91 -2.38
CA ILE A 71 4.05 21.86 -3.33
C ILE A 71 3.39 23.24 -3.16
N ALA A 72 2.05 23.30 -3.18
CA ALA A 72 1.32 24.55 -3.00
C ALA A 72 1.65 25.24 -1.65
N LYS A 73 1.88 24.46 -0.58
CA LYS A 73 2.33 25.01 0.71
C LYS A 73 3.76 25.57 0.67
N LEU A 74 4.64 24.98 -0.12
CA LEU A 74 6.02 25.44 -0.28
C LEU A 74 6.09 26.69 -1.15
N GLU A 75 5.33 26.74 -2.24
CA GLU A 75 5.24 27.90 -3.14
C GLU A 75 4.68 29.13 -2.44
N ASN A 76 3.69 28.94 -1.55
CA ASN A 76 3.11 30.02 -0.75
C ASN A 76 3.96 30.43 0.47
N LYS A 77 5.13 29.82 0.67
CA LYS A 77 6.03 30.16 1.78
C LYS A 77 7.14 31.09 1.27
N PRO A 78 7.35 32.28 1.86
CA PRO A 78 8.51 33.09 1.53
C PRO A 78 9.78 32.32 1.89
N ILE A 79 10.66 32.12 0.90
CA ILE A 79 11.94 31.46 1.08
C ILE A 79 12.80 32.33 1.99
N LYS A 80 12.99 31.91 3.25
CA LYS A 80 14.03 32.48 4.12
C LYS A 80 15.34 31.80 3.79
N MET A 81 16.18 32.46 3.00
CA MET A 81 17.59 32.07 2.89
C MET A 81 18.27 32.41 4.23
N LYS A 82 19.01 31.44 4.78
CA LYS A 82 19.90 31.65 5.92
C LYS A 82 21.26 32.09 5.42
#